data_AF-A0A6A5U8Q8-F1
#
_entry.id   AF-A0A6A5U8Q8-F1
#
_cell.length_a   1.000
_cell.length_b   1.000
_cell.length_c   1.000
_cell.angle_alpha   90.00
_cell.angle_beta   90.00
_cell.angle_gamma   90.00
#
_symmetry.space_group_name_H-M   'P 1'
#
loop_
_entity.id
_entity.type
_entity.pdbx_description
1 polymer ?
#
loop_
_entity_poly.entity_id
_entity_poly.type
_entity_poly.pdbx_seq_one_letter_code
_entity_poly.pdbx_strand_id
1 'polypeptide(L)'
;MYRRPGTGRSKASADTLCQKCLNRGHYSYECTVSAQQRPYKSRPSRTQQLLNPQLKPKLTTEVPNDLLRKKGIADEILAKKEEERGRKSRKPSRSYSSGSVSTISTNRSPSRSPPR
;
A
#
# COMPACT_ATOMS: atom_id res chain seq x y z
N MET A 1 -6.23 -1.42 15.28
CA MET A 1 -5.75 -1.78 16.64
C MET A 1 -4.54 -2.71 16.49
N TYR A 2 -3.32 -2.20 16.59
CA TYR A 2 -2.11 -3.05 16.54
C TYR A 2 -1.86 -3.63 17.93
N ARG A 3 -1.90 -4.95 18.06
CA ARG A 3 -1.56 -5.64 19.32
C ARG A 3 -0.05 -5.56 19.56
N ARG A 4 0.34 -5.20 20.78
CA ARG A 4 1.72 -5.12 21.24
C ARG A 4 2.37 -6.52 21.22
N PRO A 5 3.58 -6.69 20.66
CA PRO A 5 4.28 -7.98 20.69
C PRO A 5 4.53 -8.39 22.14
N GLY A 6 4.24 -9.66 22.48
CA GLY A 6 4.56 -10.23 23.80
C GLY A 6 3.40 -10.38 24.80
N THR A 7 2.17 -9.94 24.48
CA THR A 7 0.96 -10.23 25.29
C THR A 7 0.05 -11.25 24.60
N GLY A 8 0.67 -12.29 24.04
CA GLY A 8 -0.04 -13.43 23.43
C GLY A 8 -0.43 -14.46 24.49
N ARG A 9 -1.49 -15.22 24.23
CA ARG A 9 -1.80 -16.43 25.01
C ARG A 9 -0.62 -17.41 24.91
N SER A 10 -0.33 -18.11 26.00
CA SER A 10 0.80 -19.06 26.07
C SER A 10 0.60 -20.32 25.23
N LYS A 11 -0.65 -20.64 24.87
CA LYS A 11 -1.00 -21.76 23.99
C LYS A 11 -1.82 -21.26 22.81
N ALA A 12 -1.56 -21.84 21.64
CA ALA A 12 -2.33 -21.57 20.44
C ALA A 12 -3.79 -22.00 20.65
N SER A 13 -4.73 -21.13 20.28
CA SER A 13 -6.13 -21.54 20.09
C SER A 13 -6.24 -22.47 18.88
N ALA A 14 -7.26 -23.33 18.85
CA ALA A 14 -7.60 -24.16 17.70
C ALA A 14 -7.75 -23.35 16.39
N ASP A 15 -8.08 -22.05 16.47
CA ASP A 15 -8.18 -21.17 15.30
C ASP A 15 -6.88 -20.48 14.89
N THR A 16 -5.80 -20.68 15.64
CA THR A 16 -4.51 -20.05 15.36
C THR A 16 -3.91 -20.65 14.09
N LEU A 17 -3.81 -19.83 13.03
CA LEU A 17 -3.21 -20.22 11.76
C LEU A 17 -1.69 -19.99 11.78
N CYS A 18 -0.93 -21.05 11.50
CA CYS A 18 0.51 -20.97 11.36
C CYS A 18 0.92 -20.36 10.01
N GLN A 19 1.77 -19.33 10.01
CA GLN A 19 2.22 -18.67 8.78
C GLN A 19 3.19 -19.52 7.93
N LYS A 20 3.81 -20.56 8.50
CA LYS A 20 4.80 -21.41 7.80
C LYS A 20 4.14 -22.55 7.03
N CYS A 21 3.23 -23.28 7.66
CA CYS A 21 2.58 -24.45 7.07
C CYS A 21 1.11 -24.23 6.74
N LEU A 22 0.51 -23.11 7.15
CA LEU A 22 -0.90 -22.76 6.94
C LEU A 22 -1.91 -23.68 7.62
N ASN A 23 -1.45 -24.59 8.48
CA ASN A 23 -2.29 -25.41 9.34
C ASN A 23 -2.69 -24.65 10.61
N ARG A 24 -3.78 -25.11 11.23
CA ARG A 24 -4.33 -24.55 12.47
C ARG A 24 -3.76 -25.27 13.71
N GLY A 25 -3.85 -24.62 14.87
CA GLY A 25 -3.63 -25.25 16.19
C GLY A 25 -2.24 -25.07 16.80
N HIS A 26 -1.33 -24.32 16.16
CA HIS A 26 -0.02 -24.01 16.73
C HIS A 26 0.50 -22.64 16.25
N TYR A 27 1.44 -22.06 17.01
CA TYR A 27 2.09 -20.83 16.59
C TYR A 27 3.21 -21.09 15.58
N SER A 28 3.58 -20.06 14.80
CA SER A 28 4.64 -20.19 13.80
C SER A 28 6.01 -20.57 14.38
N TYR A 29 6.27 -20.28 15.66
CA TYR A 29 7.50 -20.67 16.35
C TYR A 29 7.54 -22.15 16.77
N GLU A 30 6.38 -22.83 16.85
CA GLU A 30 6.24 -24.25 17.23
C GLU A 30 6.12 -25.18 16.00
N CYS A 31 6.10 -24.61 14.79
CA CYS A 31 5.87 -25.36 13.57
C CYS A 31 7.04 -26.32 13.26
N THR A 32 6.79 -27.63 13.38
CA THR A 32 7.73 -28.73 13.11
C THR A 32 7.86 -29.09 11.63
N VAL A 33 6.99 -28.55 10.76
CA VAL A 33 6.99 -28.85 9.33
C VAL A 33 8.29 -28.37 8.67
N SER A 34 8.98 -29.32 8.01
CA SER A 34 10.21 -29.07 7.24
C SER A 34 9.98 -28.10 6.08
N ALA A 35 11.02 -27.40 5.64
CA ALA A 35 10.88 -26.36 4.61
C ALA A 35 10.30 -26.87 3.29
N GLN A 36 10.62 -28.13 2.94
CA GLN A 36 10.19 -28.80 1.72
C GLN A 36 8.69 -29.13 1.72
N GLN A 37 8.12 -29.39 2.90
CA GLN A 37 6.70 -29.70 3.08
C GLN A 37 5.84 -28.43 3.26
N ARG A 38 6.46 -27.24 3.30
CA ARG A 38 5.72 -25.98 3.43
C ARG A 38 5.03 -25.66 2.10
N PRO A 39 3.69 -25.51 2.09
CA PRO A 39 2.98 -25.16 0.87
C PRO A 39 3.45 -23.79 0.36
N TYR A 40 4.03 -23.77 -0.85
CA TYR A 40 4.28 -22.51 -1.53
C TYR A 40 2.99 -22.04 -2.20
N LYS A 41 2.39 -20.98 -1.65
CA LYS A 41 1.31 -20.26 -2.33
C LYS A 41 1.93 -19.19 -3.21
N SER A 42 1.87 -19.39 -4.53
CA SER A 42 2.35 -18.39 -5.49
C SER A 42 1.58 -17.09 -5.28
N ARG A 43 2.32 -15.98 -5.29
CA ARG A 43 1.71 -14.65 -5.24
C ARG A 43 1.08 -14.38 -6.60
N PRO A 44 -0.24 -14.13 -6.68
CA PRO A 44 -0.85 -13.82 -7.96
C PRO A 44 -0.26 -12.50 -8.48
N SER A 45 0.04 -12.47 -9.78
CA SER A 45 0.55 -11.25 -10.41
C SER A 45 -0.51 -10.14 -10.34
N ARG A 46 -0.07 -8.87 -10.42
CA ARG A 46 -1.01 -7.73 -10.39
C ARG A 46 -2.08 -7.84 -11.49
N THR A 47 -1.71 -8.32 -12.67
CA THR A 47 -2.64 -8.57 -13.77
C THR A 47 -3.60 -9.71 -13.45
N GLN A 48 -3.12 -10.81 -12.85
CA GLN A 48 -3.94 -11.94 -12.43
C GLN A 48 -4.93 -11.56 -11.31
N GLN A 49 -4.55 -10.67 -10.40
CA GLN A 49 -5.44 -10.12 -9.38
C GLN A 49 -6.57 -9.30 -10.00
N LEU A 50 -6.25 -8.48 -11.02
CA LEU A 50 -7.22 -7.66 -11.73
C LEU A 50 -8.14 -8.45 -12.66
N LEU A 51 -7.90 -9.75 -12.91
CA LEU A 51 -8.88 -10.58 -13.62
C LEU A 51 -10.13 -10.85 -12.77
N ASN A 52 -9.99 -10.89 -11.44
CA ASN A 52 -11.10 -11.09 -10.52
C ASN A 52 -12.06 -9.88 -10.56
N PRO A 53 -13.34 -10.06 -10.93
CA PRO A 53 -14.28 -8.95 -11.06
C PRO A 53 -14.51 -8.20 -9.74
N GLN A 54 -14.30 -8.85 -8.59
CA GLN A 54 -14.42 -8.23 -7.27
C GLN A 54 -13.24 -7.32 -6.90
N LEU A 55 -12.05 -7.58 -7.46
CA LEU A 55 -10.84 -6.79 -7.21
C LEU A 55 -10.61 -5.73 -8.29
N LYS A 56 -11.36 -5.80 -9.40
CA LYS A 56 -11.36 -4.75 -10.42
C LYS A 56 -11.89 -3.47 -9.79
N PRO A 57 -11.16 -2.35 -9.86
CA PRO A 57 -11.72 -1.07 -9.49
C PRO A 57 -12.96 -0.84 -10.36
N LYS A 58 -14.07 -0.45 -9.73
CA LYS A 58 -15.29 -0.11 -10.45
C LYS A 58 -14.96 1.07 -11.35
N LEU A 59 -14.97 0.84 -12.66
CA LEU A 59 -14.94 1.93 -13.63
C LEU A 59 -16.21 2.74 -13.40
N THR A 60 -16.08 3.91 -12.78
CA THR A 60 -17.17 4.87 -12.69
C THR A 60 -17.47 5.32 -14.12
N THR A 61 -18.53 4.77 -14.71
CA THR A 61 -19.01 5.13 -16.05
C THR A 61 -19.61 6.53 -16.08
N GLU A 62 -19.77 7.17 -14.91
CA GLU A 62 -20.08 8.58 -14.83
C GLU A 62 -18.90 9.37 -15.37
N VAL A 63 -19.03 9.79 -16.62
CA VAL A 63 -18.26 10.88 -17.20
C VAL A 63 -18.38 12.05 -16.22
N PRO A 64 -17.27 12.49 -15.59
CA PRO A 64 -17.32 13.63 -14.69
C PRO A 64 -18.04 14.78 -15.40
N ASN A 65 -19.01 15.42 -14.75
CA ASN A 65 -19.78 16.53 -15.32
C ASN A 65 -18.87 17.64 -15.88
N ASP A 66 -17.63 17.71 -15.37
CA ASP A 66 -16.55 18.56 -15.85
C ASP A 66 -16.22 18.32 -17.35
N LEU A 67 -16.34 17.10 -17.86
CA LEU A 67 -16.11 16.84 -19.29
C LEU A 67 -17.30 17.29 -20.17
N LEU A 68 -18.50 17.39 -19.59
CA LEU A 68 -19.69 17.92 -20.26
C LEU A 68 -19.71 19.46 -20.23
N ARG A 69 -19.15 20.07 -19.19
CA ARG A 69 -19.15 21.53 -18.93
C ARG A 69 -17.87 22.22 -19.42
N LYS A 70 -17.57 22.16 -20.72
CA LYS A 70 -16.28 22.66 -21.27
C LYS A 70 -15.93 24.15 -21.01
N LYS A 71 -16.87 24.99 -20.56
CA LYS A 71 -16.67 26.44 -20.32
C LYS A 71 -16.62 26.72 -18.82
N GLY A 72 -15.63 27.50 -18.36
CA GLY A 72 -15.53 28.01 -16.98
C GLY A 72 -14.85 27.10 -15.94
N ILE A 73 -14.57 25.84 -16.28
CA ILE A 73 -13.96 24.87 -15.35
C ILE A 73 -12.55 25.28 -14.90
N ALA A 74 -11.76 25.85 -15.80
CA ALA A 74 -10.38 26.24 -15.48
C ALA A 74 -10.36 27.25 -14.33
N ASP A 75 -11.27 28.23 -14.36
CA ASP A 75 -11.38 29.27 -13.33
C ASP A 75 -11.89 28.70 -12.01
N GLU A 76 -12.87 27.78 -12.05
CA GLU A 76 -13.36 27.08 -10.86
C GLU A 76 -12.27 26.23 -10.19
N ILE A 77 -11.42 25.56 -10.98
CA ILE A 77 -10.28 24.78 -10.46
C ILE A 77 -9.24 25.70 -9.83
N LEU A 78 -8.93 26.84 -10.46
CA LEU A 78 -7.99 27.82 -9.94
C LEU A 78 -8.48 28.42 -8.61
N ALA A 79 -9.75 28.82 -8.55
CA ALA A 79 -10.39 29.35 -7.34
C ALA A 79 -10.39 28.32 -6.19
N LYS A 80 -10.77 27.06 -6.46
CA LYS A 80 -10.74 25.99 -5.43
C LYS A 80 -9.33 25.72 -4.90
N LYS A 81 -8.31 25.71 -5.76
CA LYS A 81 -6.90 25.53 -5.35
C LYS A 81 -6.39 26.69 -4.52
N GLU A 82 -6.78 27.91 -4.85
CA GLU A 82 -6.40 29.09 -4.08
C GLU A 82 -7.06 29.09 -2.69
N GLU A 83 -8.34 28.72 -2.62
CA GLU A 83 -9.05 28.54 -1.36
C GLU A 83 -8.43 27.45 -0.48
N GLU A 84 -8.05 26.30 -1.05
CA GLU A 84 -7.35 25.23 -0.33
C GLU A 84 -6.01 25.72 0.24
N ARG A 85 -5.24 26.47 -0.56
CA ARG A 85 -3.98 27.08 -0.13
C ARG A 85 -4.18 28.05 1.03
N GLY A 86 -5.22 28.88 0.98
CA GLY A 86 -5.61 29.78 2.07
C GLY A 86 -6.06 29.03 3.33
N ARG A 87 -6.80 27.93 3.20
CA ARG A 87 -7.26 27.09 4.33
C ARG A 87 -6.11 26.33 4.99
N LYS A 88 -5.12 25.87 4.22
CA LYS A 88 -3.92 25.18 4.74
C LYS A 88 -2.97 26.13 5.47
N SER A 89 -2.92 27.40 5.06
CA SER A 89 -2.21 28.48 5.76
C SER A 89 -2.83 28.81 7.13
N ARG A 90 -4.16 28.68 7.27
CA ARG A 90 -4.89 29.01 8.51
C ARG A 90 -4.96 27.89 9.56
N LYS A 91 -4.47 26.68 9.27
CA LYS A 91 -4.42 25.59 10.27
C LYS A 91 -3.02 25.52 10.87
N PRO A 92 -2.86 25.48 12.21
CA PRO A 92 -1.58 25.15 12.82
C PRO A 92 -1.12 23.80 12.27
N SER A 93 0.11 23.72 11.80
CA SER A 93 0.73 22.51 11.26
C SER A 93 0.79 21.42 12.34
N ARG A 94 -0.25 20.59 12.42
CA ARG A 94 -0.17 19.32 13.14
C ARG A 94 0.75 18.43 12.31
N SER A 95 1.96 18.20 12.81
CA SER A 95 3.00 17.40 12.17
C SER A 95 2.46 16.02 11.76
N TYR A 96 2.08 15.89 10.50
CA TYR A 96 1.79 14.59 9.89
C TYR A 96 3.14 14.02 9.46
N SER A 97 3.68 13.09 10.24
CA SER A 97 4.83 12.29 9.86
C SER A 97 4.44 11.42 8.67
N SER A 98 4.60 11.96 7.46
CA SER A 98 4.60 11.16 6.23
C SER A 98 5.79 10.22 6.31
N GLY A 99 5.52 8.93 6.53
CA GLY A 99 6.54 7.89 6.56
C GLY A 99 7.44 7.98 5.34
N SER A 100 8.71 8.25 5.57
CA SER A 100 9.74 8.29 4.54
C SER A 100 9.87 6.91 3.92
N VAL A 101 9.47 6.78 2.65
CA VAL A 101 9.80 5.60 1.85
C VAL A 101 11.23 5.83 1.35
N SER A 102 12.19 5.09 1.90
CA SER A 102 13.58 5.17 1.49
C SER A 102 13.70 4.79 0.01
N THR A 103 14.00 5.76 -0.84
CA THR A 103 14.43 5.50 -2.21
C THR A 103 15.74 4.73 -2.13
N ILE A 104 15.71 3.47 -2.59
CA ILE A 104 16.88 2.62 -2.75
C ILE A 104 17.97 3.41 -3.48
N SER A 105 19.11 3.61 -2.81
CA SER A 105 20.30 4.21 -3.41
C SER A 105 20.84 3.25 -4.47
N THR A 106 20.48 3.45 -5.73
CA THR A 106 21.25 2.88 -6.83
C THR A 106 22.54 3.69 -6.94
N ASN A 107 23.60 3.19 -6.31
CA ASN A 107 24.97 3.65 -6.53
C ASN A 107 25.34 3.44 -8.00
N ARG A 108 24.94 4.39 -8.86
CA ARG A 108 25.37 4.44 -10.26
C ARG A 108 26.30 5.64 -10.37
N SER A 109 27.57 5.42 -10.08
CA SER A 109 28.62 6.44 -10.21
C SER A 109 28.66 6.97 -11.64
N PRO A 110 28.75 8.29 -11.87
CA PRO A 110 28.99 8.84 -13.20
C PRO A 110 30.39 8.42 -13.67
N SER A 111 30.47 7.58 -14.71
CA SER A 111 31.73 7.29 -15.39
C SER A 111 32.22 8.55 -16.08
N ARG A 112 33.39 9.06 -15.68
CA ARG A 112 34.05 10.23 -16.28
C ARG A 112 34.54 9.84 -17.68
N SER A 113 33.99 10.43 -18.72
CA SER A 113 34.43 10.19 -20.11
C SER A 113 35.87 10.69 -20.30
N PRO A 114 36.71 9.99 -21.09
CA PRO A 114 38.09 10.43 -21.35
C PRO A 114 38.11 11.66 -22.28
N PRO A 115 39.06 12.59 -22.09
CA PRO A 115 39.21 13.74 -22.98
C PRO A 115 39.77 13.31 -24.35
N ARG A 116 39.35 14.04 -25.40
CA ARG A 116 39.86 13.94 -26.76
C ARG A 116 41.21 14.63 -26.90
#